data_AF-A0A356Z6F1-F1
#
_entry.id   AF-A0A356Z6F1-F1
#
_cell.length_a   1.000
_cell.length_b   1.000
_cell.length_c   1.000
_cell.angle_alpha   90.00
_cell.angle_beta   90.00
_cell.angle_gamma   90.00
#
_symmetry.space_group_name_H-M   'P 1'
#
loop_
_entity.id
_entity.type
_entity.pdbx_description
1 polymer ?
#
loop_
_entity_poly.entity_id
_entity_poly.type
_entity_poly.pdbx_seq_one_letter_code
_entity_poly.pdbx_strand_id
1 'polypeptide(L)'
;EKLEAMTCVCSVGLDMIAIPGDTPAETIAAIIADEAAIGMINRKTTAVRIIPAPGKGEGEMVHFGGLLGQAPVMKVNTRSSLKFVNRQGRIPAPIHALNN
;
A
#
# COMPACT_ATOMS: atom_id res chain seq x y z
N GLU A 1 -0.76 1.15 8.55
CA GLU A 1 -1.84 1.27 9.56
C GLU A 1 -2.67 2.55 9.48
N LYS A 2 -2.22 3.75 9.93
CA LYS A 2 -3.10 4.95 9.91
C LYS A 2 -3.54 5.41 8.52
N LEU A 3 -2.67 5.29 7.50
CA LEU A 3 -3.02 5.66 6.11
C LEU A 3 -4.01 4.68 5.48
N GLU A 4 -3.79 3.37 5.61
CA GLU A 4 -4.72 2.31 5.16
C GLU A 4 -6.10 2.44 5.83
N ALA A 5 -6.15 2.84 7.11
CA ALA A 5 -7.42 3.10 7.77
C ALA A 5 -8.20 4.26 7.11
N MET A 6 -7.50 5.25 6.55
CA MET A 6 -8.12 6.39 5.87
C MET A 6 -8.54 6.05 4.43
N THR A 7 -7.90 5.09 3.75
CA THR A 7 -8.33 4.61 2.43
C THR A 7 -9.65 3.83 2.50
N CYS A 8 -9.95 3.21 3.64
CA CYS A 8 -11.27 2.63 3.90
C CYS A 8 -12.41 3.68 3.77
N VAL A 9 -12.12 4.95 4.03
CA VAL A 9 -13.10 6.06 3.97
C VAL A 9 -13.00 6.82 2.64
N CYS A 10 -11.79 7.22 2.22
CA CYS A 10 -11.54 8.05 1.03
C CYS A 10 -11.27 7.21 -0.24
N SER A 11 -11.81 7.65 -1.38
CA SER A 11 -11.96 6.84 -2.61
C SER A 11 -10.72 6.68 -3.49
N VAL A 12 -9.51 7.09 -3.07
CA VAL A 12 -8.34 7.13 -3.97
C VAL A 12 -7.30 6.05 -3.67
N GLY A 13 -7.24 5.56 -2.43
CA GLY A 13 -6.22 4.62 -1.97
C GLY A 13 -4.91 5.30 -1.56
N LEU A 14 -3.80 4.57 -1.68
CA LEU A 14 -2.47 5.03 -1.27
C LEU A 14 -1.79 5.74 -2.44
N ASP A 15 -1.67 7.06 -2.37
CA ASP A 15 -1.04 7.84 -3.42
C ASP A 15 0.20 8.60 -2.93
N MET A 16 1.27 8.57 -3.73
CA MET A 16 2.55 9.25 -3.46
C MET A 16 3.18 8.90 -2.10
N ILE A 17 3.18 7.61 -1.74
CA ILE A 17 3.74 7.16 -0.46
C ILE A 17 5.20 6.77 -0.63
N ALA A 18 6.12 7.59 -0.10
CA ALA A 18 7.55 7.26 -0.07
C ALA A 18 7.85 6.28 1.07
N ILE A 19 8.63 5.23 0.78
CA ILE A 19 9.02 4.19 1.75
C ILE A 19 10.54 3.91 1.68
N PRO A 20 11.13 3.25 2.69
CA PRO A 20 12.55 2.92 2.68
C PRO A 20 12.93 2.12 1.44
N GLY A 21 14.05 2.47 0.82
CA GLY A 21 14.49 1.86 -0.44
C GLY A 21 14.85 0.37 -0.34
N ASP A 22 15.11 -0.12 0.87
CA ASP A 22 15.39 -1.51 1.19
C ASP A 22 14.11 -2.30 1.55
N THR A 23 12.92 -1.73 1.38
CA THR A 23 11.66 -2.44 1.62
C THR A 23 11.55 -3.65 0.68
N PRO A 24 11.35 -4.87 1.21
CA PRO A 24 11.22 -6.07 0.39
C PRO A 24 10.02 -6.02 -0.56
N ALA A 25 10.16 -6.64 -1.73
CA ALA A 25 9.10 -6.69 -2.75
C ALA A 25 7.82 -7.36 -2.21
N GLU A 26 7.95 -8.34 -1.32
CA GLU A 26 6.84 -9.03 -0.68
C GLU A 26 6.05 -8.12 0.25
N THR A 27 6.73 -7.19 0.93
CA THR A 27 6.07 -6.19 1.76
C THR A 27 5.29 -5.21 0.89
N ILE A 28 5.87 -4.76 -0.24
CA ILE A 28 5.16 -3.91 -1.21
C ILE A 28 3.94 -4.64 -1.81
N ALA A 29 4.10 -5.92 -2.18
CA ALA A 29 3.01 -6.75 -2.70
C ALA A 29 1.89 -6.93 -1.66
N ALA A 30 2.22 -7.07 -0.37
CA ALA A 30 1.24 -7.14 0.69
C ALA A 30 0.45 -5.84 0.85
N ILE A 31 1.11 -4.68 0.79
CA ILE A 31 0.41 -3.38 0.84
C ILE A 31 -0.56 -3.22 -0.34
N ILE A 32 -0.14 -3.65 -1.55
CA ILE A 32 -1.03 -3.65 -2.73
C ILE A 32 -2.22 -4.59 -2.53
N ALA A 33 -1.98 -5.78 -1.95
CA ALA A 33 -3.03 -6.75 -1.69
C ALA A 33 -4.07 -6.23 -0.67
N ASP A 34 -3.63 -5.53 0.38
CA ASP A 34 -4.52 -4.92 1.37
C ASP A 34 -5.42 -3.86 0.73
N GLU A 35 -4.85 -2.96 -0.08
CA GLU A 35 -5.61 -1.90 -0.73
C GLU A 35 -6.56 -2.44 -1.82
N ALA A 36 -6.16 -3.50 -2.52
CA ALA A 36 -7.02 -4.22 -3.46
C ALA A 36 -8.18 -4.92 -2.73
N ALA A 37 -7.94 -5.49 -1.54
CA ALA A 37 -8.98 -6.10 -0.72
C ALA A 37 -9.98 -5.05 -0.21
N ILE A 38 -9.52 -3.88 0.25
CA ILE A 38 -10.38 -2.76 0.64
C ILE A 38 -11.27 -2.33 -0.53
N GLY A 39 -10.69 -2.16 -1.73
CA GLY A 39 -11.44 -1.81 -2.94
C GLY A 39 -12.48 -2.86 -3.32
N MET A 40 -12.08 -4.14 -3.31
CA MET A 40 -12.94 -5.29 -3.62
C MET A 40 -14.13 -5.40 -2.66
N ILE A 41 -13.88 -5.32 -1.34
CA ILE A 41 -14.92 -5.48 -0.32
C ILE A 41 -15.87 -4.29 -0.29
N ASN A 42 -15.34 -3.06 -0.41
CA ASN A 42 -16.14 -1.84 -0.29
C ASN A 42 -16.73 -1.34 -1.61
N ARG A 43 -16.51 -2.06 -2.72
CA ARG A 43 -16.90 -1.64 -4.07
C ARG A 43 -16.35 -0.26 -4.43
N LYS A 44 -15.10 0.00 -4.07
CA LYS A 44 -14.39 1.24 -4.35
C LYS A 44 -13.28 0.99 -5.36
N THR A 45 -13.09 1.93 -6.27
CA THR A 45 -11.86 1.98 -7.06
C THR A 45 -10.76 2.47 -6.15
N THR A 46 -9.72 1.68 -5.96
CA THR A 46 -8.54 2.05 -5.17
C THR A 46 -7.30 1.99 -6.05
N ALA A 47 -6.27 2.75 -5.67
CA ALA A 47 -4.97 2.73 -6.34
C ALA A 47 -3.84 2.69 -5.32
N VAL A 48 -2.68 2.19 -5.75
CA VAL A 48 -1.46 2.20 -4.96
C VAL A 48 -0.33 2.79 -5.80
N ARG A 49 0.22 3.92 -5.35
CA ARG A 49 1.47 4.51 -5.84
C ARG A 49 2.44 4.65 -4.67
N ILE A 50 3.30 3.64 -4.54
CA ILE A 50 4.38 3.58 -3.55
C ILE A 50 5.72 3.87 -4.23
N ILE A 51 6.58 4.61 -3.55
CA ILE A 51 7.88 5.04 -4.07
C ILE A 51 8.97 4.58 -3.10
N PRO A 52 9.61 3.43 -3.35
CA PRO A 52 10.83 3.04 -2.62
C PRO A 52 11.93 4.05 -2.90
N ALA A 53 12.52 4.63 -1.86
CA ALA A 53 13.54 5.67 -1.96
C ALA A 53 14.94 5.08 -1.70
N PRO A 54 15.74 4.77 -2.75
CA PRO A 54 17.03 4.11 -2.58
C PRO A 54 17.97 4.90 -1.67
N GLY A 55 18.61 4.22 -0.72
CA GLY A 55 19.55 4.83 0.22
C GLY A 55 18.92 5.74 1.28
N LYS A 56 17.59 5.76 1.40
CA LYS A 56 16.87 6.54 2.41
C LYS A 56 16.07 5.66 3.35
N GLY A 57 16.12 5.97 4.63
CA GLY A 57 15.38 5.33 5.71
C GLY A 57 14.19 6.17 6.23
N GLU A 58 13.49 5.62 7.23
CA GLU A 58 12.34 6.27 7.89
C GLU A 58 12.67 7.70 8.35
N GLY A 59 11.77 8.65 8.06
CA GLY A 59 11.88 10.05 8.49
C GLY A 59 12.73 10.94 7.58
N GLU A 60 13.51 10.37 6.66
CA GLU A 60 14.23 11.17 5.67
C GLU A 60 13.30 11.77 4.62
N MET A 61 13.74 12.83 3.93
CA MET A 61 12.98 13.47 2.87
C MET A 61 13.46 13.03 1.48
N VAL A 62 12.52 12.68 0.60
CA VAL A 62 12.76 12.44 -0.83
C VAL A 62 12.34 13.68 -1.61
N HIS A 63 13.22 14.20 -2.47
CA HIS A 63 12.92 15.31 -3.37
C HIS A 63 12.74 14.77 -4.79
N PHE A 64 11.53 14.91 -5.34
CA PHE A 64 11.21 14.47 -6.70
C PHE A 64 11.49 15.56 -7.75
N GLY A 65 11.77 16.78 -7.29
CA GLY A 65 12.12 17.92 -8.13
C GLY A 65 10.91 18.69 -8.67
N GLY A 66 11.15 19.98 -8.98
CA GLY A 66 10.21 20.85 -9.69
C GLY A 66 8.76 20.77 -9.18
N LEU A 67 7.85 20.36 -10.08
CA LEU A 67 6.40 20.27 -9.87
C LEU A 67 5.97 19.08 -8.98
N LEU A 68 6.81 18.03 -8.87
CA LEU A 68 6.48 16.79 -8.16
C LEU A 68 6.72 16.87 -6.65
N GLY A 69 7.35 17.94 -6.18
CA GLY A 69 7.52 18.24 -4.76
C GLY A 69 8.47 17.30 -4.03
N GLN A 70 8.13 17.02 -2.77
CA GLN A 70 8.92 16.20 -1.86
C GLN A 70 8.00 15.39 -0.93
N ALA A 71 8.46 14.24 -0.46
CA ALA A 71 7.72 13.41 0.49
C ALA A 71 8.63 12.87 1.59
N PRO A 72 8.14 12.80 2.86
CA PRO A 72 8.85 12.09 3.92
C PRO A 72 8.78 10.58 3.68
N VAL A 73 9.88 9.87 3.93
CA VAL A 73 9.95 8.42 3.92
C VAL A 73 9.19 7.88 5.12
N MET A 74 8.13 7.14 4.85
CA MET A 74 7.23 6.62 5.87
C MET A 74 7.68 5.28 6.40
N LYS A 75 7.44 5.03 7.68
CA LYS A 75 7.66 3.71 8.29
C LYS A 75 6.84 2.63 7.60
N VAL A 76 7.47 1.50 7.33
CA VAL A 76 6.82 0.26 6.89
C VAL A 76 6.95 -0.81 7.97
N ASN A 77 5.97 -1.70 8.06
CA ASN A 77 6.04 -2.85 8.97
C ASN A 77 7.14 -3.82 8.51
N THR A 78 8.02 -4.22 9.44
CA THR A 78 9.17 -5.09 9.16
C THR A 78 8.85 -6.59 9.29
N ARG A 79 7.62 -6.94 9.69
CA ARG A 79 7.19 -8.35 9.71
C ARG A 79 7.11 -8.89 8.29
N SER A 80 7.55 -10.14 8.13
CA SER A 80 7.60 -10.77 6.81
C SER A 80 6.21 -11.15 6.29
N SER A 81 5.89 -10.68 5.09
CA SER A 81 4.72 -11.09 4.30
C SER A 81 5.01 -12.20 3.29
N LEU A 82 6.23 -12.75 3.30
CA LEU A 82 6.72 -13.71 2.30
C LEU A 82 5.81 -14.93 2.13
N LYS A 83 5.35 -15.53 3.24
CA LYS A 83 4.47 -16.71 3.21
C LYS A 83 3.13 -16.41 2.54
N PHE A 84 2.59 -15.21 2.78
CA PHE A 84 1.31 -14.79 2.22
C PHE A 84 1.42 -14.54 0.72
N VAL A 85 2.41 -13.74 0.29
CA VAL A 85 2.63 -13.41 -1.12
C VAL A 85 2.95 -14.66 -1.95
N ASN A 86 3.75 -15.58 -1.41
CA ASN A 86 4.08 -16.84 -2.08
C ASN A 86 2.92 -17.84 -2.13
N ARG A 87 1.79 -17.60 -1.45
CA ARG A 87 0.62 -18.47 -1.58
C ARG A 87 0.08 -18.49 -3.01
N GLN A 88 0.23 -17.38 -3.71
CA GLN A 88 -0.20 -17.16 -5.09
C GLN A 88 -1.66 -17.58 -5.35
N GLY A 89 -2.07 -17.60 -6.61
CA GLY A 89 -3.42 -18.00 -7.00
C GLY A 89 -4.40 -16.82 -7.09
N ARG A 90 -5.68 -17.08 -6.84
CA ARG A 90 -6.77 -16.13 -7.03
C ARG A 90 -7.53 -15.93 -5.72
N ILE A 91 -7.64 -14.68 -5.27
CA ILE A 91 -8.58 -14.31 -4.22
C ILE A 91 -9.98 -14.26 -4.86
N PRO A 92 -10.92 -15.12 -4.43
CA PRO A 92 -12.26 -15.13 -5.01
C PRO A 92 -13.02 -13.84 -4.68
N ALA A 93 -14.04 -13.54 -5.48
CA ALA A 93 -14.95 -12.44 -5.19
C ALA A 93 -15.64 -12.65 -3.83
N PRO A 94 -15.95 -11.57 -3.10
CA PRO A 94 -16.60 -11.70 -1.80
C PRO A 94 -18.01 -12.28 -1.97
N ILE A 95 -18.41 -13.13 -1.03
CA ILE A 95 -19.76 -13.71 -1.01
C ILE A 95 -20.72 -12.61 -0.61
N HIS A 96 -21.57 -12.19 -1.56
CA HIS A 96 -22.56 -11.11 -1.39
C HIS A 96 -23.73 -11.44 -0.43
N ALA A 97 -23.63 -12.50 0.36
CA ALA A 97 -24.72 -12.99 1.20
C ALA A 97 -24.59 -12.44 2.63
N LEU A 98 -25.12 -11.23 2.84
CA LEU A 98 -25.73 -10.71 4.09
C LEU A 98 -25.96 -9.19 4.01
N ASN A 99 -26.29 -8.65 2.84
CA ASN A 99 -26.92 -7.33 2.75
C ASN A 99 -28.43 -7.57 2.63
N ASN A 100 -29.08 -7.86 3.77
CA ASN A 100 -30.53 -7.70 3.93
C ASN A 100 -30.79 -6.31 4.51
#